data_AF-A0A0L6ZAT3-F1
#
_entry.id   AF-A0A0L6ZAT3-F1
#
_cell.length_a   1.000
_cell.length_b   1.000
_cell.length_c   1.000
_cell.angle_alpha   90.00
_cell.angle_beta   90.00
_cell.angle_gamma   90.00
#
_symmetry.space_group_name_H-M   'P 1'
#
loop_
_entity.id
_entity.type
_entity.pdbx_description
1 polymer ?
#
loop_
_entity_poly.entity_id
_entity_poly.type
_entity_poly.pdbx_seq_one_letter_code
_entity_poly.pdbx_strand_id
1 'polypeptide(L)'
;MDNNIFRKSSLERISSPEQLNEYIKITNPSVWGVVFACMAILVALAFWSVFGSIPESVQTRGVIFPENGVTKVISQASGRVTDVRVKTGDFVQSGQIIAVVPQDAILNEIKQLKAQNNVNTEMLLALMSEYERTSVIVAPVSGVVLDVIGSQEMVSANQAVANIVKSEKYSNDKQVICYIPTGTAKKLREGMEVQVSPDFASREEYGYMYGRIASIGSYSVTEANILSTLGSKQYAVGIVPQDNSVEVRINLTVDPNSAEKIKWSNEKGESIRLDIGTKCNMLIIVNNMPPYKLIFN
;
A
#
# COMPACT_ATOMS: atom_id res chain seq x y z
N MET A 1 -97.35 59.22 12.75
CA MET A 1 -96.32 60.26 12.77
C MET A 1 -95.37 59.96 13.92
N ASP A 2 -94.11 60.38 13.74
CA ASP A 2 -93.04 60.48 14.74
C ASP A 2 -92.06 59.30 14.92
N ASN A 3 -91.19 59.20 13.92
CA ASN A 3 -89.73 59.40 14.03
C ASN A 3 -89.07 59.36 15.43
N ASN A 4 -88.11 58.46 15.56
CA ASN A 4 -86.86 58.64 16.32
C ASN A 4 -85.79 57.80 15.58
N ILE A 5 -85.03 58.34 14.61
CA ILE A 5 -83.90 59.29 14.75
C ILE A 5 -82.84 58.85 15.78
N PHE A 6 -82.39 57.59 15.71
CA PHE A 6 -81.04 57.24 16.17
C PHE A 6 -80.37 56.19 15.26
N ARG A 7 -79.50 56.71 14.39
CA ARG A 7 -78.22 56.16 13.89
C ARG A 7 -78.00 54.63 14.01
N LYS A 8 -78.47 53.85 13.03
CA LYS A 8 -78.10 52.42 12.87
C LYS A 8 -76.61 52.18 12.57
N SER A 9 -75.89 53.17 12.03
CA SER A 9 -74.45 53.06 11.75
C SER A 9 -73.55 53.28 12.97
N SER A 10 -74.09 53.17 14.19
CA SER A 10 -73.29 53.32 15.41
C SER A 10 -73.76 52.49 16.61
N LEU A 11 -74.66 51.53 16.40
CA LEU A 11 -74.83 50.45 17.39
C LEU A 11 -73.86 49.28 17.13
N GLU A 12 -73.17 49.26 15.99
CA GLU A 12 -72.14 48.27 15.68
C GLU A 12 -70.78 48.95 15.49
N ARG A 13 -70.22 49.47 16.58
CA ARG A 13 -68.76 49.53 16.70
C ARG A 13 -68.20 48.62 17.79
N ILE A 14 -69.02 48.01 18.64
CA ILE A 14 -68.55 47.69 20.00
C ILE A 14 -68.63 46.21 20.38
N SER A 15 -68.86 45.31 19.42
CA SER A 15 -68.91 43.87 19.72
C SER A 15 -68.25 43.02 18.64
N SER A 16 -67.02 43.36 18.29
CA SER A 16 -66.09 42.37 17.75
C SER A 16 -64.97 42.08 18.75
N PRO A 17 -65.26 41.51 19.93
CA PRO A 17 -64.34 40.61 20.58
C PRO A 17 -64.48 39.23 19.89
N GLU A 18 -63.34 38.57 19.70
CA GLU A 18 -63.25 37.15 19.34
C GLU A 18 -63.53 36.75 17.89
N GLN A 19 -62.59 37.07 17.00
CA GLN A 19 -62.06 36.00 16.13
C GLN A 19 -61.03 35.16 16.91
N LEU A 20 -61.42 34.67 18.09
CA LEU A 20 -60.61 33.74 18.89
C LEU A 20 -61.04 32.28 18.68
N ASN A 21 -62.07 32.05 17.86
CA ASN A 21 -62.75 30.76 17.73
C ASN A 21 -62.88 30.28 16.28
N GLU A 22 -62.03 30.76 15.37
CA GLU A 22 -61.66 29.88 14.27
C GLU A 22 -60.76 28.82 14.90
N TYR A 23 -61.40 27.79 15.48
CA TYR A 23 -60.73 26.53 15.76
C TYR A 23 -60.10 26.14 14.45
N ILE A 24 -58.80 26.41 14.31
CA ILE A 24 -57.94 25.72 13.39
C ILE A 24 -58.39 24.27 13.55
N LYS A 25 -58.98 23.67 12.50
CA LYS A 25 -59.19 22.23 12.46
C LYS A 25 -57.80 21.63 12.45
N ILE A 26 -57.22 21.53 13.64
CA ILE A 26 -55.90 20.99 13.88
C ILE A 26 -56.07 19.51 13.58
N THR A 27 -55.51 19.13 12.43
CA THR A 27 -55.23 17.76 12.01
C THR A 27 -56.39 17.01 11.36
N ASN A 28 -56.48 17.14 10.03
CA ASN A 28 -57.20 16.22 9.15
C ASN A 28 -56.69 14.77 9.41
N PRO A 29 -57.52 13.71 9.48
CA PRO A 29 -57.09 12.35 9.87
C PRO A 29 -55.93 11.79 9.04
N SER A 30 -55.78 12.23 7.79
CA SER A 30 -54.65 11.86 6.91
C SER A 30 -53.30 12.43 7.37
N VAL A 31 -53.29 13.54 8.13
CA VAL A 31 -52.06 14.15 8.68
C VAL A 31 -51.47 13.27 9.78
N TRP A 32 -52.28 12.52 10.54
CA TRP A 32 -51.78 11.55 11.51
C TRP A 32 -50.93 10.45 10.86
N GLY A 33 -51.28 10.00 9.65
CA GLY A 33 -50.46 9.05 8.89
C GLY A 33 -49.07 9.61 8.57
N VAL A 34 -49.01 10.88 8.15
CA VAL A 34 -47.73 11.59 7.91
C VAL A 34 -46.93 11.73 9.21
N VAL A 35 -47.59 12.07 10.32
CA VAL A 35 -46.93 12.18 11.64
C VAL A 35 -46.37 10.83 12.09
N PHE A 36 -47.13 9.73 11.95
CA PHE A 36 -46.63 8.40 12.27
C PHE A 36 -45.47 7.97 11.36
N ALA A 37 -45.53 8.28 10.06
CA ALA A 37 -44.43 8.01 9.14
C ALA A 37 -43.16 8.79 9.52
N CYS A 38 -43.28 10.08 9.82
CA CYS A 38 -42.17 10.90 10.32
C CYS A 38 -41.62 10.37 11.65
N MET A 39 -42.49 9.99 12.59
CA MET A 39 -42.11 9.39 13.88
C MET A 39 -41.37 8.06 13.66
N ALA A 40 -41.85 7.20 12.77
CA ALA A 40 -41.22 5.93 12.44
C ALA A 40 -39.82 6.13 11.83
N ILE A 41 -39.67 7.13 10.94
CA ILE A 41 -38.36 7.49 10.38
C ILE A 41 -37.41 7.99 11.48
N LEU A 42 -37.88 8.84 12.40
CA LEU A 42 -37.08 9.32 13.53
C LEU A 42 -36.65 8.18 14.46
N VAL A 43 -37.55 7.23 14.75
CA VAL A 43 -37.23 6.04 15.55
C VAL A 43 -36.23 5.15 14.82
N ALA A 44 -36.41 4.94 13.51
CA ALA A 44 -35.45 4.16 12.71
C ALA A 44 -34.08 4.81 12.66
N LEU A 45 -33.99 6.14 12.52
CA LEU A 45 -32.73 6.89 12.57
C LEU A 45 -32.09 6.84 13.96
N ALA A 46 -32.88 7.00 15.03
CA ALA A 46 -32.37 6.88 16.40
C ALA A 46 -31.85 5.47 16.68
N PHE A 47 -32.59 4.45 16.26
CA PHE A 47 -32.18 3.05 16.37
C PHE A 47 -30.90 2.80 15.55
N TRP A 48 -30.83 3.24 14.29
CA TRP A 48 -29.64 3.10 13.46
C TRP A 48 -28.45 3.91 14.01
N SER A 49 -28.68 5.05 14.66
CA SER A 49 -27.63 5.85 15.28
C SER A 49 -26.98 5.16 16.48
N VAL A 50 -27.74 4.37 17.23
CA VAL A 50 -27.28 3.62 18.40
C VAL A 50 -26.68 2.26 18.02
N PHE A 51 -27.33 1.54 17.09
CA PHE A 51 -26.97 0.17 16.72
C PHE A 51 -26.13 0.07 15.44
N GLY A 52 -26.08 1.14 14.64
CA GLY A 52 -25.21 1.21 13.48
C GLY A 52 -23.74 1.26 13.89
N SER A 53 -22.86 0.88 12.99
CA SER A 53 -21.41 0.97 13.17
C SER A 53 -20.79 1.61 11.94
N ILE A 54 -20.09 2.72 12.12
CA ILE A 54 -19.28 3.36 11.09
C ILE A 54 -17.82 3.03 11.40
N PRO A 55 -17.09 2.39 10.47
CA PRO A 55 -15.67 2.13 10.67
C PRO A 55 -14.89 3.45 10.67
N GLU A 56 -14.20 3.76 11.76
CA GLU A 56 -13.10 4.74 11.76
C GLU A 56 -11.95 4.12 10.98
N SER A 57 -11.59 4.77 9.88
CA SER A 57 -10.56 4.27 8.98
C SER A 57 -9.46 5.29 8.75
N VAL A 58 -8.21 4.82 8.70
CA VAL A 58 -7.05 5.61 8.31
C VAL A 58 -6.74 5.34 6.84
N GLN A 59 -6.77 6.40 6.04
CA GLN A 59 -6.32 6.33 4.64
C GLN A 59 -4.81 6.55 4.58
N THR A 60 -4.11 5.68 3.87
CA THR A 60 -2.68 5.80 3.64
C THR A 60 -2.30 5.23 2.28
N ARG A 61 -1.09 5.53 1.82
CA ARG A 61 -0.54 4.98 0.58
C ARG A 61 0.61 4.05 0.92
N GLY A 62 0.74 2.99 0.14
CA GLY A 62 1.81 2.02 0.28
C GLY A 62 2.29 1.51 -1.07
N VAL A 63 3.25 0.60 -1.00
CA VAL A 63 3.82 -0.09 -2.15
C VAL A 63 3.86 -1.57 -1.91
N ILE A 64 3.54 -2.34 -2.94
CA ILE A 64 3.72 -3.80 -2.92
C ILE A 64 5.21 -4.08 -2.92
N PHE A 65 5.65 -4.81 -1.90
CA PHE A 65 7.04 -5.13 -1.68
C PHE A 65 7.18 -6.53 -1.07
N PRO A 66 8.25 -7.27 -1.38
CA PRO A 66 8.49 -8.57 -0.76
C PRO A 66 8.69 -8.51 0.76
N GLU A 67 8.27 -9.57 1.43
CA GLU A 67 8.52 -9.81 2.85
C GLU A 67 10.02 -9.85 3.17
N ASN A 68 10.81 -10.56 2.36
CA ASN A 68 12.23 -10.82 2.61
C ASN A 68 13.17 -9.65 2.22
N GLY A 69 12.62 -8.51 1.80
CA GLY A 69 13.40 -7.36 1.35
C GLY A 69 14.24 -7.63 0.10
N VAL A 70 15.24 -6.77 -0.12
CA VAL A 70 16.12 -6.81 -1.30
C VAL A 70 17.50 -7.31 -0.91
N THR A 71 17.99 -8.32 -1.63
CA THR A 71 19.37 -8.79 -1.55
C THR A 71 20.20 -8.11 -2.63
N LYS A 72 21.21 -7.35 -2.22
CA LYS A 72 22.15 -6.70 -3.13
C LYS A 72 23.19 -7.71 -3.59
N VAL A 73 23.38 -7.83 -4.90
CA VAL A 73 24.48 -8.57 -5.51
C VAL A 73 25.62 -7.62 -5.74
N ILE A 74 26.73 -7.82 -5.03
CA ILE A 74 27.90 -6.93 -5.11
C ILE A 74 29.00 -7.53 -5.98
N SER A 75 29.74 -6.68 -6.68
CA SER A 75 30.98 -7.09 -7.33
C SER A 75 32.09 -7.21 -6.28
N GLN A 76 32.83 -8.32 -6.28
CA GLN A 76 34.02 -8.46 -5.41
C GLN A 76 35.24 -7.73 -5.97
N ALA A 77 35.21 -7.35 -7.24
CA ALA A 77 36.33 -6.70 -7.92
C ALA A 77 35.88 -5.52 -8.78
N SER A 78 36.81 -4.60 -9.01
CA SER A 78 36.60 -3.50 -9.94
C SER A 78 36.87 -3.97 -11.37
N GLY A 79 36.04 -3.55 -12.31
CA GLY A 79 36.21 -3.91 -13.72
C GLY A 79 35.08 -3.39 -14.60
N ARG A 80 35.16 -3.67 -15.90
CA ARG A 80 34.07 -3.34 -16.84
C ARG A 80 33.17 -4.54 -17.03
N VAL A 81 31.87 -4.34 -16.85
CA VAL A 81 30.86 -5.38 -17.10
C VAL A 81 30.85 -5.69 -18.59
N THR A 82 31.16 -6.93 -18.97
CA THR A 82 31.25 -7.32 -20.39
C THR A 82 29.92 -7.85 -20.90
N ASP A 83 29.26 -8.66 -20.10
CA ASP A 83 28.01 -9.34 -20.45
C ASP A 83 27.07 -9.37 -19.25
N VAL A 84 25.79 -9.12 -19.49
CA VAL A 84 24.72 -9.13 -18.50
C VAL A 84 23.65 -10.09 -19.01
N ARG A 85 23.44 -11.19 -18.29
CA ARG A 85 22.62 -12.33 -18.74
C ARG A 85 21.19 -12.33 -18.22
N VAL A 86 20.83 -11.31 -17.46
CA VAL A 86 19.51 -11.17 -16.85
C VAL A 86 18.98 -9.78 -17.10
N LYS A 87 17.66 -9.63 -17.09
CA LYS A 87 16.97 -8.35 -17.19
C LYS A 87 16.15 -8.09 -15.93
N THR A 88 15.82 -6.83 -15.71
CA THR A 88 14.82 -6.46 -14.70
C THR A 88 13.51 -7.22 -14.97
N GLY A 89 12.98 -7.85 -13.92
CA GLY A 89 11.79 -8.70 -13.95
C GLY A 89 12.07 -10.20 -14.14
N ASP A 90 13.29 -10.60 -14.49
CA ASP A 90 13.62 -12.01 -14.67
C ASP A 90 13.71 -12.73 -13.31
N PHE A 91 13.21 -13.98 -13.28
CA PHE A 91 13.43 -14.88 -12.14
C PHE A 91 14.79 -15.57 -12.27
N VAL A 92 15.62 -15.48 -11.24
CA VAL A 92 16.94 -16.09 -11.13
C VAL A 92 17.00 -17.13 -10.02
N GLN A 93 17.82 -18.16 -10.20
CA GLN A 93 18.10 -19.15 -9.16
C GLN A 93 19.43 -18.83 -8.45
N SER A 94 19.55 -19.23 -7.18
CA SER A 94 20.84 -19.15 -6.47
C SER A 94 21.94 -19.86 -7.27
N GLY A 95 23.08 -19.18 -7.46
CA GLY A 95 24.19 -19.63 -8.29
C GLY A 95 24.07 -19.30 -9.79
N GLN A 96 22.93 -18.77 -10.26
CA GLN A 96 22.77 -18.36 -11.65
C GLN A 96 23.65 -17.15 -11.98
N ILE A 97 24.30 -17.18 -13.15
CA ILE A 97 25.16 -16.09 -13.61
C ILE A 97 24.32 -14.88 -13.99
N ILE A 98 24.63 -13.74 -13.38
CA ILE A 98 23.99 -12.44 -13.63
C ILE A 98 24.83 -11.63 -14.61
N ALA A 99 26.12 -11.47 -14.30
CA ALA A 99 27.02 -10.63 -15.05
C ALA A 99 28.45 -11.17 -15.01
N VAL A 100 29.25 -10.76 -16.00
CA VAL A 100 30.67 -11.10 -16.07
C VAL A 100 31.50 -9.81 -16.05
N VAL A 101 32.43 -9.73 -15.12
CA VAL A 101 33.37 -8.62 -14.91
C VAL A 101 34.79 -9.16 -15.03
N PRO A 102 35.37 -9.17 -16.24
CA PRO A 102 36.73 -9.67 -16.42
C PRO A 102 37.74 -8.86 -15.62
N GLN A 103 38.68 -9.57 -15.01
CA GLN A 103 39.85 -8.97 -14.38
C GLN A 103 41.06 -9.02 -15.30
N ASP A 104 41.35 -7.90 -15.96
CA ASP A 104 42.47 -7.79 -16.88
C ASP A 104 43.82 -8.05 -16.19
N ALA A 105 43.95 -7.64 -14.92
CA ALA A 105 45.15 -7.90 -14.12
C ALA A 105 45.43 -9.39 -13.97
N ILE A 106 44.45 -10.16 -13.49
CA ILE A 106 44.57 -11.62 -13.32
C ILE A 106 44.76 -12.32 -14.66
N LEU A 107 44.05 -11.89 -15.71
CA LEU A 107 44.21 -12.45 -17.06
C LEU A 107 45.63 -12.26 -17.60
N ASN A 108 46.25 -11.11 -17.36
CA ASN A 108 47.61 -10.85 -17.81
C ASN A 108 48.63 -11.70 -17.05
N GLU A 109 48.43 -11.92 -15.76
CA GLU A 109 49.29 -12.79 -14.96
C GLU A 109 49.15 -14.26 -15.35
N ILE A 110 47.92 -14.74 -15.63
CA ILE A 110 47.68 -16.08 -16.20
C ILE A 110 48.41 -16.24 -17.54
N LYS A 111 48.38 -15.23 -18.41
CA LYS A 111 49.08 -15.26 -19.71
C LYS A 111 50.60 -15.31 -19.53
N GLN A 112 51.14 -14.54 -18.58
CA GLN A 112 52.58 -14.54 -18.29
C GLN A 112 53.05 -15.89 -17.74
N LEU A 113 52.32 -16.48 -16.80
CA LEU A 113 52.64 -17.79 -16.24
C LEU A 113 52.59 -18.90 -17.31
N LYS A 114 51.59 -18.87 -18.21
CA LYS A 114 51.50 -19.82 -19.32
C LYS A 114 52.62 -19.68 -20.36
N ALA A 115 53.22 -18.49 -20.48
CA ALA A 115 54.31 -18.24 -21.41
C ALA A 115 55.69 -18.69 -20.89
N GLN A 116 55.80 -19.05 -19.61
CA GLN A 116 57.03 -19.56 -19.02
C GLN A 116 57.23 -21.05 -19.36
N ASN A 117 58.49 -21.45 -19.60
CA ASN A 117 58.84 -22.84 -19.93
C ASN A 117 58.58 -23.83 -18.78
N ASN A 118 58.51 -23.37 -17.52
CA ASN A 118 58.24 -24.18 -16.33
C ASN A 118 57.00 -23.63 -15.61
N VAL A 119 55.81 -23.96 -16.13
CA VAL A 119 54.54 -23.53 -15.55
C VAL A 119 54.38 -24.11 -14.15
N ASN A 120 54.39 -23.26 -13.13
CA ASN A 120 53.99 -23.66 -11.78
C ASN A 120 52.49 -23.95 -11.78
N THR A 121 52.13 -25.23 -11.87
CA THR A 121 50.76 -25.68 -12.05
C THR A 121 49.89 -25.34 -10.85
N GLU A 122 50.45 -25.37 -9.63
CA GLU A 122 49.73 -25.00 -8.42
C GLU A 122 49.35 -23.52 -8.41
N MET A 123 50.31 -22.64 -8.75
CA MET A 123 50.07 -21.20 -8.84
C MET A 123 49.09 -20.85 -9.96
N LEU A 124 49.20 -21.50 -11.12
CA LEU A 124 48.27 -21.30 -12.23
C LEU A 124 46.83 -21.71 -11.84
N LEU A 125 46.66 -22.86 -11.17
CA LEU A 125 45.35 -23.32 -10.72
C LEU A 125 44.73 -22.38 -9.69
N ALA A 126 45.53 -21.89 -8.73
CA ALA A 126 45.07 -20.92 -7.74
C ALA A 126 44.56 -19.63 -8.41
N LEU A 127 45.32 -19.11 -9.37
CA LEU A 127 44.99 -17.87 -10.08
C LEU A 127 43.77 -18.02 -11.01
N MET A 128 43.61 -19.18 -11.66
CA MET A 128 42.41 -19.49 -12.44
C MET A 128 41.17 -19.62 -11.55
N SER A 129 41.28 -20.25 -10.38
CA SER A 129 40.18 -20.35 -9.41
C SER A 129 39.79 -18.97 -8.86
N GLU A 130 40.77 -18.11 -8.59
CA GLU A 130 40.51 -16.74 -8.18
C GLU A 130 39.81 -15.94 -9.28
N TYR A 131 40.27 -16.06 -10.53
CA TYR A 131 39.62 -15.45 -11.68
C TYR A 131 38.16 -15.88 -11.79
N GLU A 132 37.85 -17.17 -11.74
CA GLU A 132 36.48 -17.66 -11.84
C GLU A 132 35.57 -17.13 -10.72
N ARG A 133 36.06 -17.15 -9.48
CA ARG A 133 35.28 -16.69 -8.31
C ARG A 133 34.96 -15.20 -8.36
N THR A 134 35.86 -14.40 -8.93
CA THR A 134 35.77 -12.93 -8.86
C THR A 134 35.33 -12.28 -10.17
N SER A 135 35.44 -13.00 -11.30
CA SER A 135 34.99 -12.51 -12.62
C SER A 135 33.53 -12.83 -12.92
N VAL A 136 32.97 -13.86 -12.29
CA VAL A 136 31.59 -14.27 -12.49
C VAL A 136 30.75 -13.81 -11.31
N ILE A 137 29.79 -12.94 -11.58
CA ILE A 137 28.83 -12.49 -10.58
C ILE A 137 27.60 -13.37 -10.66
N VAL A 138 27.32 -14.07 -9.57
CA VAL A 138 26.20 -15.01 -9.45
C VAL A 138 25.14 -14.49 -8.47
N ALA A 139 23.90 -14.95 -8.64
CA ALA A 139 22.82 -14.67 -7.72
C ALA A 139 23.06 -15.37 -6.37
N PRO A 140 23.13 -14.65 -5.23
CA PRO A 140 23.27 -15.27 -3.92
C PRO A 140 21.99 -16.00 -3.49
N VAL A 141 20.83 -15.52 -3.95
CA VAL A 141 19.50 -16.05 -3.60
C VAL A 141 18.65 -16.25 -4.85
N SER A 142 17.73 -17.21 -4.79
CA SER A 142 16.68 -17.36 -5.82
C SER A 142 15.63 -16.27 -5.65
N GLY A 143 15.18 -15.66 -6.76
CA GLY A 143 14.32 -14.50 -6.67
C GLY A 143 14.09 -13.76 -8.00
N VAL A 144 13.45 -12.59 -7.92
CA VAL A 144 13.18 -11.72 -9.08
C VAL A 144 14.16 -10.54 -9.09
N VAL A 145 14.75 -10.25 -10.25
CA VAL A 145 15.69 -9.12 -10.44
C VAL A 145 14.91 -7.79 -10.48
N LEU A 146 15.17 -6.88 -9.54
CA LEU A 146 14.59 -5.53 -9.52
C LEU A 146 15.32 -4.56 -10.45
N ASP A 147 16.63 -4.62 -10.41
CA ASP A 147 17.51 -3.84 -11.27
C ASP A 147 18.82 -4.59 -11.46
N VAL A 148 19.47 -4.28 -12.57
CA VAL A 148 20.77 -4.81 -12.95
C VAL A 148 21.49 -3.72 -13.74
N ILE A 149 22.80 -3.64 -13.54
CA ILE A 149 23.65 -2.72 -14.26
C ILE A 149 23.68 -3.02 -15.76
N GLY A 150 23.90 -2.00 -16.59
CA GLY A 150 24.06 -2.16 -18.03
C GLY A 150 25.36 -2.85 -18.42
N SER A 151 25.37 -3.44 -19.62
CA SER A 151 26.60 -3.90 -20.26
C SER A 151 27.53 -2.71 -20.54
N GLN A 152 28.85 -2.92 -20.43
CA GLN A 152 29.92 -1.92 -20.61
C GLN A 152 30.06 -0.88 -19.50
N GLU A 153 29.27 -0.96 -18.42
CA GLU A 153 29.45 -0.08 -17.26
C GLU A 153 30.67 -0.46 -16.43
N MET A 154 31.30 0.55 -15.81
CA MET A 154 32.42 0.35 -14.90
C MET A 154 31.89 0.14 -13.49
N VAL A 155 32.27 -0.97 -12.87
CA VAL A 155 31.93 -1.30 -11.48
C VAL A 155 33.17 -1.25 -10.61
N SER A 156 33.01 -0.79 -9.38
CA SER A 156 34.02 -0.88 -8.33
C SER A 156 33.80 -2.11 -7.46
N ALA A 157 34.85 -2.55 -6.76
CA ALA A 157 34.72 -3.54 -5.69
C ALA A 157 33.70 -3.06 -4.63
N ASN A 158 32.87 -3.97 -4.14
CA ASN A 158 31.72 -3.78 -3.25
C ASN A 158 30.58 -2.91 -3.82
N GLN A 159 30.60 -2.55 -5.10
CA GLN A 159 29.47 -1.89 -5.74
C GLN A 159 28.37 -2.89 -6.06
N ALA A 160 27.11 -2.50 -5.86
CA ALA A 160 25.96 -3.30 -6.26
C ALA A 160 25.85 -3.37 -7.79
N VAL A 161 25.72 -4.59 -8.31
CA VAL A 161 25.58 -4.92 -9.74
C VAL A 161 24.16 -5.30 -10.08
N ALA A 162 23.43 -5.91 -9.14
CA ALA A 162 22.02 -6.22 -9.28
C ALA A 162 21.33 -6.22 -7.91
N ASN A 163 20.04 -5.93 -7.89
CA ASN A 163 19.17 -6.06 -6.73
C ASN A 163 18.18 -7.20 -6.97
N ILE A 164 18.16 -8.19 -6.08
CA ILE A 164 17.27 -9.36 -6.19
C ILE A 164 16.33 -9.39 -5.01
N VAL A 165 15.04 -9.51 -5.30
CA VAL A 165 14.05 -9.87 -4.31
C VAL A 165 14.04 -11.37 -4.13
N LYS A 166 14.39 -11.84 -2.93
CA LYS A 166 14.24 -13.26 -2.60
C LYS A 166 12.77 -13.63 -2.73
N SER A 167 12.48 -14.49 -3.71
CA SER A 167 11.13 -14.96 -3.99
C SER A 167 11.18 -16.44 -4.35
N GLU A 168 10.26 -17.21 -3.80
CA GLU A 168 10.05 -18.59 -4.19
C GLU A 168 9.01 -18.63 -5.31
N LYS A 169 9.28 -19.37 -6.38
CA LYS A 169 8.46 -19.42 -7.60
C LYS A 169 6.96 -19.74 -7.37
N TYR A 170 6.58 -20.23 -6.19
CA TYR A 170 5.21 -20.58 -5.82
C TYR A 170 4.75 -19.98 -4.48
N SER A 171 5.55 -19.16 -3.80
CA SER A 171 5.14 -18.52 -2.55
C SER A 171 4.58 -17.12 -2.82
N ASN A 172 3.52 -16.74 -2.11
CA ASN A 172 3.05 -15.36 -2.11
C ASN A 172 3.78 -14.62 -0.98
N ASP A 173 4.94 -14.07 -1.33
CA ASP A 173 5.80 -13.27 -0.45
C ASP A 173 5.50 -11.77 -0.55
N LYS A 174 4.43 -11.39 -1.24
CA LYS A 174 4.05 -9.98 -1.44
C LYS A 174 3.38 -9.43 -0.18
N GLN A 175 4.01 -8.41 0.39
CA GLN A 175 3.47 -7.56 1.43
C GLN A 175 3.17 -6.17 0.86
N VAL A 176 2.44 -5.38 1.62
CA VAL A 176 2.32 -3.95 1.36
C VAL A 176 3.03 -3.20 2.47
N ILE A 177 3.96 -2.34 2.09
CA ILE A 177 4.70 -1.48 3.02
C ILE A 177 4.16 -0.07 2.88
N CYS A 178 3.85 0.57 4.01
CA CYS A 178 3.61 1.99 4.06
C CYS A 178 4.33 2.64 5.23
N TYR A 179 4.45 3.97 5.15
CA TYR A 179 4.97 4.77 6.24
C TYR A 179 3.84 5.61 6.81
N ILE A 180 3.63 5.47 8.12
CA ILE A 180 2.54 6.14 8.82
C ILE A 180 3.13 7.08 9.87
N PRO A 181 2.66 8.33 9.97
CA PRO A 181 3.09 9.24 11.01
C PRO A 181 2.94 8.62 12.40
N THR A 182 3.93 8.82 13.27
CA THR A 182 3.95 8.25 14.63
C THR A 182 2.69 8.53 15.44
N GLY A 183 2.06 9.70 15.28
CA GLY A 183 0.79 10.04 15.93
C GLY A 183 -0.36 9.11 15.53
N THR A 184 -0.49 8.84 14.23
CA THR A 184 -1.51 7.92 13.69
C THR A 184 -1.18 6.46 14.02
N ALA A 185 0.10 6.08 13.96
CA ALA A 185 0.55 4.73 14.26
C ALA A 185 0.23 4.28 15.69
N LYS A 186 0.16 5.20 16.67
CA LYS A 186 -0.24 4.87 18.05
C LYS A 186 -1.66 4.29 18.16
N LYS A 187 -2.54 4.64 17.23
CA LYS A 187 -3.91 4.08 17.17
C LYS A 187 -3.93 2.68 16.56
N LEU A 188 -2.87 2.26 15.88
CA LEU A 188 -2.81 1.00 15.16
C LEU A 188 -2.38 -0.15 16.06
N ARG A 189 -2.76 -1.37 15.68
CA ARG A 189 -2.38 -2.63 16.30
C ARG A 189 -2.15 -3.67 15.21
N GLU A 190 -1.24 -4.61 15.46
CA GLU A 190 -1.10 -5.81 14.63
C GLU A 190 -2.42 -6.58 14.57
N GLY A 191 -2.70 -7.18 13.41
CA GLY A 191 -3.94 -7.90 13.13
C GLY A 191 -5.11 -7.05 12.65
N MET A 192 -5.05 -5.71 12.73
CA MET A 192 -6.08 -4.81 12.18
C MET A 192 -6.30 -5.05 10.69
N GLU A 193 -7.55 -4.95 10.26
CA GLU A 193 -7.92 -5.19 8.87
C GLU A 193 -7.55 -4.01 7.99
N VAL A 194 -6.98 -4.32 6.83
CA VAL A 194 -6.55 -3.35 5.84
C VAL A 194 -7.15 -3.72 4.50
N GLN A 195 -7.74 -2.74 3.84
CA GLN A 195 -8.26 -2.88 2.49
C GLN A 195 -7.29 -2.20 1.55
N VAL A 196 -6.72 -2.96 0.60
CA VAL A 196 -5.66 -2.49 -0.29
C VAL A 196 -6.18 -2.48 -1.73
N SER A 197 -6.07 -1.35 -2.41
CA SER A 197 -6.44 -1.23 -3.83
C SER A 197 -5.28 -0.62 -4.62
N PRO A 198 -4.89 -1.19 -5.78
CA PRO A 198 -3.88 -0.57 -6.65
C PRO A 198 -4.31 0.83 -7.08
N ASP A 199 -3.36 1.74 -7.27
CA ASP A 199 -3.67 3.12 -7.67
C ASP A 199 -4.22 3.23 -9.10
N PHE A 200 -3.82 2.32 -9.99
CA PHE A 200 -4.29 2.23 -11.38
C PHE A 200 -5.65 1.52 -11.53
N ALA A 201 -6.11 0.81 -10.50
CA ALA A 201 -7.35 0.04 -10.53
C ALA A 201 -8.36 0.61 -9.52
N SER A 202 -9.41 1.25 -10.03
CA SER A 202 -10.45 1.85 -9.19
C SER A 202 -11.11 0.80 -8.30
N ARG A 203 -11.26 1.15 -7.03
CA ARG A 203 -11.89 0.30 -6.01
C ARG A 203 -13.35 -0.01 -6.33
N GLU A 204 -14.04 0.93 -6.96
CA GLU A 204 -15.45 0.83 -7.33
C GLU A 204 -15.67 -0.22 -8.41
N GLU A 205 -14.71 -0.37 -9.33
CA GLU A 205 -14.80 -1.33 -10.43
C GLU A 205 -14.17 -2.69 -10.10
N TYR A 206 -12.99 -2.70 -9.49
CA TYR A 206 -12.16 -3.90 -9.27
C TYR A 206 -12.17 -4.39 -7.82
N GLY A 207 -12.77 -3.64 -6.89
CA GLY A 207 -12.76 -3.98 -5.47
C GLY A 207 -11.41 -3.69 -4.80
N TYR A 208 -11.14 -4.43 -3.73
CA TYR A 208 -9.91 -4.31 -2.95
C TYR A 208 -9.43 -5.68 -2.48
N MET A 209 -8.14 -5.79 -2.20
CA MET A 209 -7.51 -6.94 -1.56
C MET A 209 -7.67 -6.86 -0.05
N TYR A 210 -7.93 -8.00 0.59
CA TYR A 210 -7.96 -8.09 2.04
C TYR A 210 -6.55 -8.26 2.59
N GLY A 211 -6.18 -7.45 3.58
CA GLY A 211 -4.91 -7.56 4.28
C GLY A 211 -5.06 -7.38 5.79
N ARG A 212 -3.99 -7.69 6.52
CA ARG A 212 -3.87 -7.46 7.96
C ARG A 212 -2.53 -6.82 8.29
N ILE A 213 -2.51 -5.93 9.27
CA ILE A 213 -1.25 -5.38 9.78
C ILE A 213 -0.42 -6.52 10.35
N ALA A 214 0.74 -6.78 9.75
CA ALA A 214 1.68 -7.82 10.17
C ALA A 214 2.62 -7.29 11.25
N SER A 215 3.17 -6.08 11.06
CA SER A 215 4.08 -5.46 12.03
C SER A 215 4.04 -3.94 11.94
N ILE A 216 4.28 -3.28 13.08
CA ILE A 216 4.43 -1.82 13.17
C ILE A 216 5.83 -1.51 13.72
N GLY A 217 6.62 -0.76 12.97
CA GLY A 217 7.95 -0.33 13.37
C GLY A 217 7.93 0.51 14.64
N SER A 218 8.86 0.25 15.55
CA SER A 218 8.98 0.98 16.82
C SER A 218 9.83 2.25 16.73
N TYR A 219 10.56 2.42 15.62
CA TYR A 219 11.48 3.51 15.39
C TYR A 219 11.10 4.26 14.13
N SER A 220 11.38 5.57 14.13
CA SER A 220 11.20 6.35 12.93
C SER A 220 12.21 5.97 11.87
N VAL A 221 11.73 5.89 10.64
CA VAL A 221 12.58 5.58 9.49
C VAL A 221 13.23 6.86 8.98
N THR A 222 14.51 6.76 8.63
CA THR A 222 15.23 7.81 7.90
C THR A 222 15.15 7.53 6.40
N GLU A 223 15.34 8.54 5.56
CA GLU A 223 15.36 8.37 4.09
C GLU A 223 16.39 7.32 3.65
N ALA A 224 17.55 7.28 4.31
CA ALA A 224 18.59 6.27 4.07
C ALA A 224 18.10 4.84 4.35
N ASN A 225 17.29 4.64 5.40
CA ASN A 225 16.72 3.34 5.74
C ASN A 225 15.68 2.91 4.68
N ILE A 226 14.79 3.82 4.27
CA ILE A 226 13.79 3.59 3.22
C ILE A 226 14.46 3.17 1.90
N LEU A 227 15.52 3.88 1.49
CA LEU A 227 16.28 3.54 0.27
C LEU A 227 17.00 2.20 0.39
N SER A 228 17.47 1.85 1.60
CA SER A 228 18.12 0.56 1.84
C SER A 228 17.14 -0.62 1.76
N THR A 229 15.91 -0.43 2.25
CA THR A 229 14.86 -1.45 2.25
C THR A 229 14.24 -1.63 0.87
N LEU A 230 13.96 -0.53 0.15
CA LEU A 230 13.30 -0.56 -1.15
C LEU A 230 14.26 -0.82 -2.33
N GLY A 231 15.57 -0.76 -2.11
CA GLY A 231 16.61 -1.04 -3.12
C GLY A 231 16.84 0.09 -4.13
N SER A 232 15.80 0.85 -4.51
CA SER A 232 15.90 1.95 -5.47
C SER A 232 15.05 3.17 -5.10
N LYS A 233 15.55 4.37 -5.44
CA LYS A 233 14.88 5.65 -5.21
C LYS A 233 13.50 5.71 -5.86
N GLN A 234 13.31 5.04 -7.00
CA GLN A 234 12.05 5.07 -7.76
C GLN A 234 10.85 4.51 -6.97
N TYR A 235 11.07 3.53 -6.10
CA TYR A 235 10.02 2.93 -5.27
C TYR A 235 9.74 3.74 -3.99
N ALA A 236 10.70 4.58 -3.58
CA ALA A 236 10.56 5.46 -2.43
C ALA A 236 9.75 6.73 -2.75
N VAL A 237 9.75 7.18 -4.03
CA VAL A 237 9.09 8.43 -4.46
C VAL A 237 7.58 8.36 -4.27
N GLY A 238 7.06 9.26 -3.42
CA GLY A 238 5.63 9.40 -3.10
C GLY A 238 5.17 8.64 -1.86
N ILE A 239 6.09 7.92 -1.20
CA ILE A 239 5.83 7.17 0.05
C ILE A 239 6.79 7.62 1.15
N VAL A 240 7.94 8.24 0.81
CA VAL A 240 8.81 8.90 1.78
C VAL A 240 8.02 10.00 2.51
N PRO A 241 7.77 9.85 3.82
CA PRO A 241 7.07 10.87 4.59
C PRO A 241 8.00 12.04 4.87
N GLN A 242 7.44 13.25 4.94
CA GLN A 242 8.21 14.45 5.32
C GLN A 242 8.49 14.52 6.83
N ASP A 243 7.81 13.71 7.64
CA ASP A 243 7.82 13.71 9.09
C ASP A 243 8.19 12.35 9.70
N ASN A 244 8.45 12.38 11.02
CA ASN A 244 8.70 11.23 11.90
C ASN A 244 7.63 10.13 11.78
N SER A 245 7.89 9.15 10.92
CA SER A 245 6.97 8.08 10.54
C SER A 245 7.58 6.71 10.79
N VAL A 246 6.72 5.72 11.01
CA VAL A 246 7.10 4.32 11.23
C VAL A 246 6.70 3.48 10.03
N GLU A 247 7.50 2.46 9.74
CA GLU A 247 7.17 1.44 8.74
C GLU A 247 6.04 0.56 9.25
N VAL A 248 5.01 0.34 8.45
CA VAL A 248 3.94 -0.61 8.72
C VAL A 248 3.91 -1.61 7.59
N ARG A 249 4.00 -2.89 7.94
CA ARG A 249 3.94 -4.01 7.00
C ARG A 249 2.59 -4.67 7.08
N ILE A 250 2.01 -4.97 5.92
CA ILE A 250 0.68 -5.53 5.79
C ILE A 250 0.78 -6.81 4.96
N ASN A 251 0.30 -7.91 5.53
CA ASN A 251 0.19 -9.18 4.82
C ASN A 251 -1.13 -9.20 4.06
N LEU A 252 -1.06 -9.56 2.78
CA LEU A 252 -2.26 -9.82 1.99
C LEU A 252 -2.81 -11.20 2.35
N THR A 253 -4.14 -11.30 2.39
CA THR A 253 -4.84 -12.54 2.70
C THR A 253 -4.71 -13.48 1.52
N VAL A 254 -4.23 -14.69 1.76
CA VAL A 254 -4.02 -15.69 0.71
C VAL A 254 -5.36 -16.34 0.32
N ASP A 255 -5.61 -16.43 -0.97
CA ASP A 255 -6.70 -17.24 -1.55
C ASP A 255 -6.12 -18.24 -2.54
N PRO A 256 -6.09 -19.55 -2.23
CA PRO A 256 -5.52 -20.57 -3.12
C PRO A 256 -6.18 -20.66 -4.50
N ASN A 257 -7.40 -20.14 -4.66
CA ASN A 257 -8.17 -20.24 -5.91
C ASN A 257 -7.94 -19.06 -6.85
N SER A 258 -7.36 -17.96 -6.36
CA SER A 258 -7.09 -16.76 -7.16
C SER A 258 -5.76 -16.87 -7.91
N ALA A 259 -5.66 -16.26 -9.10
CA ALA A 259 -4.48 -16.34 -9.97
C ALA A 259 -3.17 -15.89 -9.29
N GLU A 260 -3.22 -14.81 -8.51
CA GLU A 260 -2.09 -14.27 -7.74
C GLU A 260 -2.04 -14.80 -6.30
N LYS A 261 -2.88 -15.79 -5.96
CA LYS A 261 -3.07 -16.31 -4.60
C LYS A 261 -3.46 -15.25 -3.57
N ILE A 262 -4.18 -14.20 -3.98
CA ILE A 262 -4.61 -13.09 -3.12
C ILE A 262 -6.13 -13.04 -3.10
N LYS A 263 -6.69 -12.85 -1.91
CA LYS A 263 -8.13 -12.68 -1.72
C LYS A 263 -8.59 -11.28 -2.11
N TRP A 264 -9.45 -11.21 -3.12
CA TRP A 264 -10.10 -9.97 -3.56
C TRP A 264 -11.54 -9.89 -3.07
N SER A 265 -12.07 -8.68 -2.96
CA SER A 265 -13.49 -8.43 -2.67
C SER A 265 -14.39 -8.54 -3.91
N ASN A 266 -13.80 -8.64 -5.11
CA ASN A 266 -14.50 -8.67 -6.39
C ASN A 266 -13.69 -9.51 -7.39
N GLU A 267 -14.36 -10.39 -8.11
CA GLU A 267 -13.76 -11.32 -9.09
C GLU A 267 -12.99 -10.59 -10.19
N LYS A 268 -13.42 -9.40 -10.61
CA LYS A 268 -12.69 -8.60 -11.62
C LYS A 268 -11.27 -8.29 -11.16
N GLY A 269 -11.08 -8.01 -9.86
CA GLY A 269 -9.78 -7.71 -9.28
C GLY A 269 -8.81 -8.89 -9.33
N GLU A 270 -9.30 -10.13 -9.33
CA GLU A 270 -8.45 -11.33 -9.37
C GLU A 270 -7.65 -11.47 -10.66
N SER A 271 -8.09 -10.80 -11.74
CA SER A 271 -7.38 -10.77 -13.01
C SER A 271 -6.20 -9.78 -13.04
N ILE A 272 -6.09 -8.91 -12.04
CA ILE A 272 -5.03 -7.90 -11.97
C ILE A 272 -3.71 -8.55 -11.59
N ARG A 273 -2.68 -8.31 -12.42
CA ARG A 273 -1.30 -8.63 -12.08
C ARG A 273 -0.69 -7.53 -11.22
N LEU A 274 -0.05 -7.93 -10.13
CA LEU A 274 0.56 -7.02 -9.16
C LEU A 274 2.07 -7.17 -9.21
N ASP A 275 2.76 -6.17 -9.72
CA ASP A 275 4.22 -6.14 -9.76
C ASP A 275 4.79 -5.52 -8.49
N ILE A 276 6.03 -5.87 -8.16
CA ILE A 276 6.78 -5.22 -7.07
C ILE A 276 6.95 -3.74 -7.43
N GLY A 277 6.71 -2.85 -6.48
CA GLY A 277 6.71 -1.41 -6.74
C GLY A 277 5.34 -0.84 -7.10
N THR A 278 4.30 -1.68 -7.28
CA THR A 278 2.93 -1.20 -7.49
C THR A 278 2.47 -0.34 -6.33
N LYS A 279 2.02 0.88 -6.62
CA LYS A 279 1.48 1.80 -5.63
C LYS A 279 0.06 1.40 -5.27
N CYS A 280 -0.27 1.48 -4.00
CA CYS A 280 -1.57 1.08 -3.48
C CYS A 280 -2.13 2.16 -2.56
N ASN A 281 -3.44 2.37 -2.67
CA ASN A 281 -4.22 3.07 -1.66
C ASN A 281 -4.70 2.06 -0.63
N MET A 282 -4.65 2.44 0.64
CA MET A 282 -4.99 1.57 1.75
C MET A 282 -5.94 2.24 2.71
N LEU A 283 -6.92 1.45 3.17
CA LEU A 283 -7.87 1.82 4.20
C LEU A 283 -7.69 0.88 5.39
N ILE A 284 -7.10 1.38 6.47
CA ILE A 284 -6.89 0.63 7.71
C ILE A 284 -8.10 0.83 8.61
N ILE A 285 -8.80 -0.24 8.98
CA ILE A 285 -9.97 -0.20 9.85
C ILE A 285 -9.50 -0.22 11.31
N VAL A 286 -9.64 0.92 12.00
CA VAL A 286 -9.10 1.12 13.37
C VAL A 286 -10.14 0.72 14.42
N ASN A 287 -11.39 1.15 14.23
CA ASN A 287 -12.46 0.88 15.17
C ASN A 287 -13.82 0.95 14.49
N ASN A 288 -14.81 0.22 15.02
CA ASN A 288 -16.21 0.39 14.63
C ASN A 288 -16.90 1.23 15.70
N MET A 289 -17.24 2.49 15.37
CA MET A 289 -17.92 3.39 16.30
C MET A 289 -19.38 3.58 15.92
N PRO A 290 -20.30 3.67 16.90
CA PRO A 290 -21.69 3.98 16.60
C PRO A 290 -21.86 5.43 16.11
N PRO A 291 -22.72 5.68 15.10
CA PRO A 291 -22.87 6.99 14.47
C PRO A 291 -23.11 8.16 15.45
N TYR A 292 -23.82 7.94 16.56
CA TYR A 292 -24.10 9.00 17.52
C TYR A 292 -22.82 9.67 18.08
N LYS A 293 -21.71 8.93 18.18
CA LYS A 293 -20.44 9.48 18.69
C LYS A 293 -19.81 10.52 17.77
N LEU A 294 -20.17 10.58 16.49
CA LEU A 294 -19.64 11.57 15.56
C LEU A 294 -20.37 12.92 15.65
N ILE A 295 -21.60 12.93 16.17
CA ILE A 295 -22.47 14.13 16.21
C ILE A 295 -22.33 14.84 17.56
N PHE A 296 -22.11 14.10 18.64
CA PHE A 296 -22.10 14.61 20.01
C PHE A 296 -20.70 14.78 20.62
N ASN A 297 -19.64 14.83 19.80
CA ASN A 297 -18.25 14.84 20.23
C ASN A 297 -17.45 15.98 19.59
#